data_AF-A0A959GNY5-F1
#
_entry.id   AF-A0A959GNY5-F1
#
_cell.length_a   1.000
_cell.length_b   1.000
_cell.length_c   1.000
_cell.angle_alpha   90.00
_cell.angle_beta   90.00
_cell.angle_gamma   90.00
#
_symmetry.space_group_name_H-M   'P 1'
#
loop_
_entity.id
_entity.type
_entity.pdbx_description
1 polymer ?
#
loop_
_entity_poly.entity_id
_entity_poly.type
_entity_poly.pdbx_seq_one_letter_code
_entity_poly.pdbx_strand_id
1 'polypeptide(L)'
;MKEDKNILVVEDDLSLGFLLMEYLESEGYTVKWCRDGDSGLLAFKKQSFGLCILDVMMPHTDGFSLAYLLKKEKAETPFLFLTARTLKKDRLRGYAIGAEDYIT
;
A
#
# COMPACT_ATOMS: atom_id res chain seq x y z
N MET A 1 -13.64 19.35 -1.33
CA MET A 1 -12.80 18.43 -0.53
C MET A 1 -11.39 18.55 -1.08
N LYS A 2 -10.37 18.73 -0.24
CA LYS A 2 -8.98 18.63 -0.71
C LYS A 2 -8.74 17.16 -1.01
N GLU A 3 -8.45 16.82 -2.27
CA GLU A 3 -7.90 15.51 -2.61
C GLU A 3 -6.57 15.37 -1.85
N ASP A 4 -6.47 14.41 -0.94
CA ASP A 4 -5.23 14.12 -0.23
C ASP A 4 -4.29 13.44 -1.22
N LYS A 5 -3.33 14.21 -1.75
CA LYS A 5 -2.37 13.77 -2.76
C LYS A 5 -1.24 12.91 -2.17
N ASN A 6 -1.26 12.63 -0.87
CA ASN A 6 -0.25 11.79 -0.25
C ASN A 6 -0.57 10.31 -0.46
N ILE A 7 0.34 9.58 -1.08
CA ILE A 7 0.23 8.13 -1.29
C ILE A 7 1.30 7.42 -0.46
N LEU A 8 0.89 6.40 0.29
CA LEU A 8 1.83 5.45 0.91
C LEU A 8 2.07 4.30 -0.05
N VAL A 9 3.31 4.05 -0.42
CA VAL A 9 3.72 2.86 -1.16
C VAL A 9 4.56 1.99 -0.23
N VAL A 10 4.20 0.71 -0.08
CA VAL A 10 4.99 -0.27 0.68
C VAL A 10 5.35 -1.42 -0.24
N GLU A 11 6.62 -1.47 -0.65
CA GLU A 11 7.17 -2.35 -1.68
C GLU A 11 8.66 -2.57 -1.38
N ASP A 12 9.07 -3.83 -1.21
CA ASP A 12 10.46 -4.17 -0.87
C ASP A 12 11.37 -4.29 -2.10
N ASP A 13 10.80 -4.55 -3.28
CA ASP A 13 11.55 -4.54 -4.54
C ASP A 13 11.96 -3.10 -4.91
N LEU A 14 13.28 -2.90 -5.00
CA LEU A 14 13.86 -1.58 -5.26
C LEU A 14 13.49 -1.02 -6.63
N SER A 15 13.40 -1.88 -7.65
CA SER A 15 13.19 -1.45 -9.03
C SER A 15 11.72 -1.07 -9.24
N LEU A 16 10.80 -1.91 -8.77
CA LEU A 16 9.36 -1.65 -8.85
C LEU A 16 8.97 -0.46 -7.97
N GLY A 17 9.44 -0.43 -6.72
CA GLY A 17 9.13 0.66 -5.79
C GLY A 17 9.63 2.02 -6.28
N PHE A 18 10.85 2.08 -6.83
CA PHE A 18 11.38 3.30 -7.44
C PHE A 18 10.59 3.73 -8.67
N LEU A 19 10.32 2.81 -9.61
CA LEU A 19 9.55 3.10 -10.82
C LEU A 19 8.15 3.62 -10.49
N LEU A 20 7.46 2.98 -9.54
CA LEU A 20 6.13 3.37 -9.12
C LEU A 20 6.13 4.75 -8.44
N MET A 21 7.10 5.01 -7.57
CA MET A 21 7.26 6.31 -6.93
C MET A 21 7.47 7.41 -7.97
N GLU A 22 8.44 7.27 -8.86
CA GLU A 22 8.74 8.26 -9.91
C GLU A 22 7.50 8.52 -10.80
N TYR A 23 6.79 7.46 -11.18
CA TYR A 23 5.56 7.58 -11.96
C TYR A 23 4.50 8.40 -11.22
N LEU A 24 4.17 8.04 -9.98
CA LEU A 24 3.15 8.73 -9.18
C LEU A 24 3.54 10.18 -8.86
N GLU A 25 4.82 10.44 -8.58
CA GLU A 25 5.32 11.80 -8.36
C GLU A 25 5.24 12.64 -9.64
N SER A 26 5.50 12.04 -10.81
CA SER A 26 5.33 12.73 -12.11
C SER A 26 3.87 13.12 -12.40
N GLU A 27 2.90 12.35 -11.89
CA GLU A 27 1.47 12.64 -11.95
C GLU A 27 1.02 13.67 -10.88
N GLY A 28 1.95 14.17 -10.07
CA GLY A 28 1.73 15.24 -9.10
C GLY A 28 1.24 14.78 -7.73
N TYR A 29 1.42 13.49 -7.40
CA TYR A 29 1.25 12.96 -6.04
C TYR A 29 2.49 13.20 -5.19
N THR A 30 2.32 13.17 -3.86
CA THR A 30 3.43 13.12 -2.91
C THR A 30 3.55 11.70 -2.41
N VAL A 31 4.66 11.02 -2.69
CA VAL A 31 4.80 9.60 -2.38
C VAL A 31 5.67 9.41 -1.15
N LYS A 32 5.16 8.63 -0.19
CA LYS A 32 5.99 8.03 0.85
C LYS A 32 6.24 6.58 0.48
N TRP A 33 7.43 6.28 -0.01
CA TRP A 33 7.87 4.89 -0.22
C TRP A 33 8.51 4.33 1.05
N CYS A 34 8.03 3.16 1.47
CA CYS A 34 8.52 2.32 2.55
C CYS A 34 8.88 0.94 1.98
N ARG A 35 9.92 0.31 2.52
CA ARG A 35 10.49 -0.93 1.96
C ARG A 35 10.14 -2.18 2.76
N ASP A 36 9.32 -2.03 3.79
CA ASP A 36 8.91 -3.08 4.70
C ASP A 36 7.64 -2.65 5.43
N GLY A 37 6.91 -3.64 5.96
CA GLY A 37 5.63 -3.39 6.62
C GLY A 37 5.74 -2.55 7.89
N ASP A 38 6.85 -2.63 8.64
CA ASP A 38 7.02 -1.91 9.91
C ASP A 38 7.24 -0.41 9.66
N SER A 39 8.09 -0.07 8.69
CA SER A 39 8.30 1.32 8.26
C SER A 39 7.04 1.91 7.63
N GLY A 40 6.29 1.10 6.86
CA GLY A 40 4.98 1.48 6.30
C GLY A 40 3.95 1.82 7.38
N LEU A 41 3.78 0.95 8.37
CA LEU A 41 2.87 1.18 9.50
C LEU A 41 3.29 2.42 10.30
N LEU A 42 4.57 2.59 10.58
CA LEU A 42 5.08 3.75 11.32
C LEU A 42 4.81 5.06 10.56
N ALA A 43 5.01 5.06 9.24
CA ALA A 43 4.68 6.22 8.40
C ALA A 43 3.17 6.52 8.45
N PHE A 44 2.32 5.51 8.31
CA PHE A 44 0.86 5.65 8.36
C PHE A 44 0.33 6.23 9.68
N LYS A 45 1.00 5.93 10.79
CA LYS A 45 0.66 6.53 12.10
C LYS A 45 1.07 7.99 12.21
N LYS A 46 2.12 8.41 11.51
CA LYS A 46 2.71 9.76 11.62
C LYS A 46 2.07 10.78 10.68
N GLN A 47 1.53 10.34 9.55
CA GLN A 47 0.91 11.21 8.56
C GLN A 47 -0.41 10.63 8.03
N SER A 48 -1.19 11.46 7.36
CA SER A 48 -2.40 11.01 6.67
C SER A 48 -2.10 10.78 5.20
N PHE A 49 -2.81 9.82 4.63
CA PHE A 49 -2.68 9.39 3.24
C PHE A 49 -4.07 9.31 2.62
N GLY A 50 -4.16 9.72 1.35
CA GLY A 50 -5.36 9.56 0.55
C GLY A 50 -5.51 8.15 -0.02
N LEU A 51 -4.39 7.43 -0.20
CA LEU A 51 -4.36 6.05 -0.70
C LEU A 51 -3.13 5.31 -0.17
N CYS A 52 -3.26 4.00 0.04
CA CYS A 52 -2.13 3.09 0.27
C CYS A 52 -2.03 2.05 -0.85
N ILE A 53 -0.83 1.84 -1.38
CA ILE A 53 -0.49 0.79 -2.33
C ILE A 53 0.46 -0.16 -1.62
N LEU A 54 0.05 -1.42 -1.49
CA LEU A 54 0.77 -2.42 -0.70
C LEU A 54 1.16 -3.59 -1.59
N ASP A 55 2.42 -4.01 -1.58
CA ASP A 55 2.76 -5.34 -2.04
C ASP A 55 2.36 -6.38 -1.00
N VAL A 56 2.01 -7.58 -1.47
CA VAL A 56 1.71 -8.74 -0.62
C VAL A 56 2.98 -9.49 -0.25
N MET A 57 3.98 -9.54 -1.13
CA MET A 57 5.15 -10.42 -1.03
C MET A 57 6.35 -9.76 -0.35
N MET A 58 6.14 -9.15 0.81
CA MET A 58 7.21 -8.53 1.59
C MET A 58 7.81 -9.49 2.64
N PRO A 59 9.10 -9.34 2.99
CA PRO A 59 9.72 -10.07 4.09
C PRO A 59 9.19 -9.59 5.45
N HIS A 60 9.19 -10.50 6.43
CA HIS A 60 8.77 -10.29 7.83
C HIS A 60 7.27 -10.00 8.03
N THR A 61 6.78 -8.88 7.52
CA THR A 61 5.37 -8.46 7.61
C THR A 61 4.78 -8.44 6.21
N ASP A 62 3.95 -9.43 5.89
CA ASP A 62 3.29 -9.52 4.59
C ASP A 62 2.22 -8.43 4.41
N GLY A 63 1.90 -8.10 3.15
CA GLY A 63 0.95 -7.03 2.83
C GLY A 63 -0.45 -7.22 3.39
N PHE A 64 -0.93 -8.46 3.56
CA PHE A 64 -2.24 -8.69 4.16
C PHE A 64 -2.24 -8.34 5.65
N SER A 65 -1.17 -8.72 6.36
CA SER A 65 -1.00 -8.40 7.76
C SER A 65 -0.89 -6.89 7.97
N LEU A 66 -0.12 -6.20 7.11
CA LEU A 66 -0.05 -4.74 7.10
C LEU A 66 -1.42 -4.10 6.86
N ALA A 67 -2.13 -4.51 5.81
CA ALA A 67 -3.44 -3.96 5.46
C ALA A 67 -4.45 -4.05 6.62
N TYR A 68 -4.45 -5.18 7.34
CA TYR A 68 -5.27 -5.35 8.54
C TYR A 68 -4.90 -4.36 9.65
N LEU A 69 -3.61 -4.10 9.86
CA LEU A 69 -3.14 -3.10 10.83
C LEU A 69 -3.53 -1.69 10.40
N LEU A 70 -3.38 -1.33 9.12
CA LEU A 70 -3.78 -0.01 8.60
C LEU A 70 -5.28 0.23 8.79
N LYS A 71 -6.13 -0.76 8.47
CA LYS A 71 -7.60 -0.66 8.68
C LYS A 71 -7.97 -0.52 10.16
N LYS A 72 -7.21 -1.12 11.08
CA LYS A 72 -7.40 -0.92 12.52
C LYS A 72 -7.03 0.49 12.99
N GLU A 73 -6.02 1.10 12.39
CA GLU A 73 -5.58 2.45 12.74
C GLU A 73 -6.52 3.52 12.15
N LYS A 74 -6.84 3.42 10.85
CA LYS A 74 -7.78 4.33 10.16
C LYS A 74 -8.59 3.54 9.13
N ALA A 75 -9.81 3.15 9.51
CA ALA A 75 -10.66 2.28 8.69
C ALA A 75 -11.07 2.90 7.34
N GLU A 76 -11.11 4.23 7.24
CA GLU A 76 -11.59 4.94 6.04
C GLU A 76 -10.53 5.15 4.97
N THR A 77 -9.23 4.99 5.27
CA THR A 77 -8.20 5.18 4.24
C THR A 77 -8.29 4.02 3.23
N PRO A 78 -8.49 4.31 1.93
CA PRO A 78 -8.54 3.28 0.91
C PRO A 78 -7.15 2.70 0.69
N PHE A 79 -7.11 1.42 0.33
CA PHE A 79 -5.87 0.75 -0.04
C PHE A 79 -6.10 -0.25 -1.17
N LEU A 80 -5.08 -0.48 -1.98
CA LEU A 80 -5.08 -1.52 -3.01
C LEU A 80 -3.80 -2.36 -2.90
N PHE A 81 -3.86 -3.56 -3.47
CA PHE A 81 -2.67 -4.39 -3.63
C PHE A 81 -2.08 -4.23 -5.03
N LEU A 82 -0.77 -4.07 -5.12
CA LEU A 82 -0.01 -4.19 -6.36
C LEU A 82 1.01 -5.31 -6.15
N THR A 83 0.83 -6.46 -6.79
CA THR A 83 1.67 -7.62 -6.52
C THR A 83 1.66 -8.64 -7.64
N ALA A 84 2.78 -9.32 -7.87
CA ALA A 84 2.83 -10.46 -8.80
C ALA A 84 2.09 -11.72 -8.26
N ARG A 85 1.59 -11.69 -7.01
CA ARG A 85 0.84 -12.80 -6.42
C ARG A 85 -0.60 -12.84 -6.93
N THR A 86 -0.86 -13.71 -7.90
CA THR A 86 -2.10 -13.76 -8.70
C THR A 86 -3.13 -14.81 -8.28
N LEU A 87 -2.87 -15.61 -7.23
CA LEU A 87 -3.75 -16.72 -6.86
C LEU A 87 -5.15 -16.20 -6.46
N LYS A 88 -6.20 -16.85 -6.97
CA LYS A 88 -7.60 -16.48 -6.70
C LYS A 88 -7.91 -16.34 -5.20
N LYS A 89 -7.35 -17.24 -4.38
CA LYS A 89 -7.52 -17.21 -2.91
C LYS A 89 -6.96 -15.94 -2.26
N ASP A 90 -5.85 -15.42 -2.80
CA ASP A 90 -5.16 -14.26 -2.25
C ASP A 90 -5.89 -12.98 -2.64
N ARG A 91 -6.42 -12.90 -3.86
CA ARG A 91 -7.35 -11.82 -4.24
C ARG A 91 -8.60 -11.79 -3.37
N LEU A 92 -9.25 -12.95 -3.16
CA LEU A 92 -10.41 -13.06 -2.28
C LEU A 92 -10.07 -12.62 -0.85
N ARG A 93 -8.89 -12.99 -0.34
CA ARG A 93 -8.40 -12.56 0.97
C ARG A 93 -8.21 -11.03 1.01
N GLY A 94 -7.61 -10.45 -0.02
CA GLY A 94 -7.40 -9.00 -0.11
C GLY A 94 -8.71 -8.22 -0.08
N TYR A 95 -9.67 -8.60 -0.91
CA TYR A 95 -11.01 -7.97 -0.91
C TYR A 95 -11.75 -8.17 0.42
N ALA A 96 -11.60 -9.32 1.08
CA ALA A 96 -12.20 -9.56 2.39
C ALA A 96 -11.64 -8.63 3.50
N ILE A 97 -10.40 -8.14 3.36
CA ILE A 97 -9.80 -7.14 4.27
C ILE A 97 -10.33 -5.72 3.94
N GLY A 98 -10.89 -5.52 2.75
CA GLY A 98 -11.43 -4.24 2.29
C GLY A 98 -10.50 -3.49 1.33
N ALA A 99 -9.74 -4.21 0.52
CA ALA A 99 -8.99 -3.61 -0.59
C ALA A 99 -9.95 -3.05 -1.64
N GLU A 100 -9.64 -1.85 -2.16
CA GLU A 100 -10.36 -1.24 -3.28
C GLU A 100 -10.11 -2.03 -4.58
N ASP A 101 -8.86 -2.44 -4.78
CA ASP A 101 -8.49 -3.24 -5.94
C ASP A 101 -7.24 -4.11 -5.71
N TYR A 102 -6.96 -4.96 -6.70
CA TYR A 102 -5.85 -5.88 -6.72
C TYR A 102 -5.24 -5.92 -8.14
N ILE A 103 -4.10 -5.25 -8.30
CA ILE A 103 -3.38 -5.10 -9.57
C ILE A 103 -2.23 -6.09 -9.61
N THR A 104 -2.04 -6.74 -10.77
CA THR A 104 -1.01 -7.78 -10.99
C THR A 104 -0.30 -7.59 -12.31
#